data_AF-A0A2R6LP84-F1
#
_entry.id   AF-A0A2R6LP84-F1
#
_cell.length_a   1.000
_cell.length_b   1.000
_cell.length_c   1.000
_cell.angle_alpha   90.00
_cell.angle_beta   90.00
_cell.angle_gamma   90.00
#
_symmetry.space_group_name_H-M   'P 1'
#
loop_
_entity.id
_entity.type
_entity.pdbx_description
1 polymer ?
#
loop_
_entity_poly.entity_id
_entity_poly.type
_entity_poly.pdbx_seq_one_letter_code
_entity_poly.pdbx_strand_id
1 'polypeptide(L)'
;MLVYLPLLFALSLLFLFVLVPYSARLDRAVTRPAFALFGGMDVEVDPQRERLLRTAAIGTPYREYATKTRLYVVGSGLATGIVGAYLGFAAMEAAGGVGAVSVAWLRVFSNAPDLSWLPATVEGAVETVGDRVGAALVVGLVGCLAGVGGGATTYLLRWNLPSVRADTRRRRIDAGMPRMVAFVYALTRGGMAFPDVMRALSRNKAVFGESAAEVGVGVRSLDLFNVDLVTAVRDISARTPSAQFEKFGENLGSVLQSGGNISEFLRDQYERYREEAEEQQREILDLLATTAEVYVTVVVAGMLFLITILFIIGVLTGGTLFSLRVISYVVLPAVNLVFIAYLADVTQPLRISRDSGGSIVGSASVERSMQGIRSDGGYLRPNSRVNHGRLRANDRIGSIRETLAAPVQSVIRRPELVFIVTVPVAVLVTAYRLPTAFVEGSLDPAVVDDIIIQALLFVMATFAVAYEVSKRRLRRLEESVPNLLDRLASLNEAGTAVVSSFDRVRQSDLGVLDEETDRIWRDIRWGATVEQALDRFEGRIRTASVTRVVTLITNAMRASNEIGPVLRIASEQARSDQRLRRQRRQEMLTYLVVIYIS
;
A
#
# COMPACT_ATOMS: atom_id res chain seq x y z
N MET A 1 -35.26 11.03 -25.55
CA MET A 1 -33.79 10.82 -25.56
C MET A 1 -33.00 12.12 -25.33
N LEU A 2 -33.32 13.25 -25.99
CA LEU A 2 -32.58 14.52 -25.83
C LEU A 2 -32.54 15.06 -24.37
N VAL A 3 -33.55 14.73 -23.57
CA VAL A 3 -33.66 15.15 -22.16
C VAL A 3 -32.54 14.57 -21.28
N TYR A 4 -31.88 13.46 -21.64
CA TYR A 4 -30.80 12.88 -20.82
C TYR A 4 -29.39 13.29 -21.26
N LEU A 5 -29.26 14.08 -22.33
CA LEU A 5 -27.96 14.51 -22.86
C LEU A 5 -27.14 15.34 -21.84
N PRO A 6 -27.73 16.31 -21.11
CA PRO A 6 -27.01 17.05 -20.07
C PRO A 6 -26.54 16.16 -18.91
N LEU A 7 -27.35 15.17 -18.51
CA LEU A 7 -26.97 14.19 -17.47
C LEU A 7 -25.78 13.34 -17.92
N LEU A 8 -25.82 12.82 -19.16
CA LEU A 8 -24.73 12.03 -19.72
C LEU A 8 -23.46 12.86 -19.81
N PHE A 9 -23.56 14.12 -20.24
CA PHE A 9 -22.43 15.06 -20.25
C PHE A 9 -21.87 15.27 -18.84
N ALA A 10 -22.70 15.55 -17.83
CA ALA A 10 -22.27 15.73 -16.45
C ALA A 10 -21.55 14.49 -15.88
N LEU A 11 -22.11 13.29 -16.09
CA LEU A 11 -21.49 12.04 -15.69
C LEU A 11 -20.17 11.79 -16.43
N SER A 12 -20.12 12.08 -17.73
CA SER A 12 -18.89 11.95 -18.53
C SER A 12 -17.80 12.92 -18.07
N LEU A 13 -18.17 14.13 -17.64
CA LEU A 13 -17.24 15.14 -17.11
C LEU A 13 -16.66 14.70 -15.76
N LEU A 14 -17.51 14.20 -14.84
CA LEU A 14 -17.05 13.66 -13.56
C LEU A 14 -16.14 12.44 -13.78
N PHE A 15 -16.51 11.55 -14.70
CA PHE A 15 -15.71 10.39 -15.06
C PHE A 15 -14.35 10.79 -15.65
N LEU A 16 -14.33 11.80 -16.55
CA LEU A 16 -13.10 12.38 -17.08
C LEU A 16 -12.21 12.89 -15.95
N PHE A 17 -12.76 13.63 -14.99
CA PHE A 17 -12.01 14.18 -13.86
C PHE A 17 -11.38 13.11 -12.97
N VAL A 18 -12.07 11.98 -12.77
CA VAL A 18 -11.53 10.82 -12.05
C VAL A 18 -10.40 10.14 -12.83
N LEU A 19 -10.46 10.14 -14.16
CA LEU A 19 -9.47 9.52 -15.04
C LEU A 19 -8.19 10.32 -15.27
N VAL A 20 -8.26 11.66 -15.17
CA VAL A 20 -7.09 12.55 -15.38
C VAL A 20 -5.81 12.09 -14.66
N PRO A 21 -5.81 11.78 -13.35
CA PRO A 21 -4.58 11.37 -12.66
C PRO A 21 -3.95 10.08 -13.20
N TYR A 22 -4.68 9.27 -13.98
CA TYR A 22 -4.18 8.01 -14.55
C TYR A 22 -3.63 8.15 -15.97
N SER A 23 -3.76 9.33 -16.61
CA SER A 23 -3.31 9.54 -17.98
C SER A 23 -2.59 10.88 -18.15
N ALA A 24 -1.28 10.82 -18.46
CA ALA A 24 -0.49 12.02 -18.74
C ALA A 24 -1.03 12.84 -19.93
N ARG A 25 -1.72 12.19 -20.88
CA ARG A 25 -2.35 12.89 -22.01
C ARG A 25 -3.56 13.71 -21.54
N LEU A 26 -4.40 13.12 -20.68
CA LEU A 26 -5.56 13.81 -20.10
C LEU A 26 -5.12 14.93 -19.16
N ASP A 27 -4.09 14.69 -18.34
CA ASP A 27 -3.55 15.70 -17.44
C ASP A 27 -3.11 16.95 -18.20
N ARG A 28 -2.32 16.80 -19.28
CA ARG A 28 -1.93 17.93 -20.14
C ARG A 28 -3.12 18.59 -20.85
N ALA A 29 -4.08 17.79 -21.31
CA ALA A 29 -5.28 18.29 -21.98
C ALA A 29 -6.15 19.14 -21.04
N VAL A 30 -6.13 18.86 -19.73
CA VAL A 30 -6.83 19.63 -18.70
C VAL A 30 -5.99 20.81 -18.21
N THR A 31 -4.66 20.72 -18.19
CA THR A 31 -3.78 21.84 -17.79
C THR A 31 -4.00 23.08 -18.66
N ARG A 32 -4.01 22.90 -20.00
CA ARG A 32 -4.13 24.01 -20.96
C ARG A 32 -5.39 24.87 -20.74
N PRO A 33 -6.62 24.31 -20.74
CA PRO A 33 -7.83 25.09 -20.49
C PRO A 33 -7.88 25.64 -19.08
N ALA A 34 -7.31 24.95 -18.07
CA ALA A 34 -7.23 25.49 -16.72
C ALA A 34 -6.43 26.80 -16.71
N PHE A 35 -5.25 26.83 -17.33
CA PHE A 35 -4.40 28.02 -17.38
C PHE A 35 -5.06 29.17 -18.17
N ALA A 36 -5.72 28.85 -19.28
CA ALA A 36 -6.41 29.84 -20.11
C ALA A 36 -7.63 30.47 -19.41
N LEU A 37 -8.43 29.66 -18.70
CA LEU A 37 -9.67 30.11 -18.07
C LEU A 37 -9.46 30.82 -16.72
N PHE A 38 -8.44 30.43 -15.96
CA PHE A 38 -8.24 30.89 -14.58
C PHE A 38 -6.97 31.72 -14.36
N GLY A 39 -6.36 32.23 -15.44
CA GLY A 39 -5.19 33.12 -15.37
C GLY A 39 -4.03 32.47 -14.63
N GLY A 40 -3.59 31.28 -15.06
CA GLY A 40 -2.66 30.45 -14.27
C GLY A 40 -1.31 31.10 -13.95
N MET A 41 -0.91 32.15 -14.68
CA MET A 41 0.29 32.93 -14.39
C MET A 41 0.10 33.99 -13.29
N ASP A 42 -1.13 34.44 -13.07
CA ASP A 42 -1.49 35.51 -12.13
C ASP A 42 -1.86 34.97 -10.73
N VAL A 43 -1.77 33.65 -10.53
CA VAL A 43 -2.05 33.02 -9.24
C VAL A 43 -0.94 33.35 -8.24
N GLU A 44 -1.31 34.13 -7.23
CA GLU A 44 -0.44 34.45 -6.10
C GLU A 44 -0.04 33.19 -5.33
N VAL A 45 1.25 33.10 -5.01
CA VAL A 45 1.84 31.92 -4.40
C VAL A 45 1.63 31.97 -2.90
N ASP A 46 0.85 31.02 -2.37
CA ASP A 46 0.74 30.80 -0.93
C ASP A 46 1.93 29.94 -0.48
N PRO A 47 2.86 30.49 0.34
CA PRO A 47 4.07 29.78 0.73
C PRO A 47 3.77 28.53 1.57
N GLN A 48 2.68 28.51 2.35
CA GLN A 48 2.30 27.35 3.14
C GLN A 48 1.82 26.21 2.25
N ARG A 49 0.97 26.51 1.27
CA ARG A 49 0.46 25.51 0.31
C ARG A 49 1.54 25.03 -0.65
N GLU A 50 2.44 25.92 -1.06
CA GLU A 50 3.60 25.51 -1.85
C GLU A 50 4.51 24.57 -1.05
N ARG A 51 4.78 24.88 0.23
CA ARG A 51 5.54 23.98 1.11
C ARG A 51 4.84 22.63 1.25
N LEU A 52 3.51 22.59 1.42
CA LEU A 52 2.73 21.35 1.49
C LEU A 52 2.85 20.49 0.23
N LEU A 53 2.84 21.10 -0.97
CA LEU A 53 3.03 20.35 -2.21
C LEU A 53 4.44 19.76 -2.33
N ARG A 54 5.45 20.53 -1.89
CA ARG A 54 6.85 20.09 -1.87
C ARG A 54 7.06 18.94 -0.88
N THR A 55 6.54 19.05 0.35
CA THR A 55 6.66 18.00 1.38
C THR A 55 5.91 16.73 0.98
N ALA A 56 4.77 16.87 0.29
CA ALA A 56 4.02 15.77 -0.31
C ALA A 56 4.70 15.14 -1.55
N ALA A 57 5.84 15.67 -2.00
CA ALA A 57 6.54 15.27 -3.23
C ALA A 57 5.65 15.28 -4.48
N ILE A 58 4.68 16.21 -4.53
CA ILE A 58 3.82 16.40 -5.70
C ILE A 58 4.64 17.22 -6.71
N GLY A 59 5.13 16.56 -7.77
CA GLY A 59 5.98 17.14 -8.81
C GLY A 59 5.30 18.17 -9.73
N THR A 60 4.21 18.80 -9.28
CA THR A 60 3.52 19.88 -10.01
C THR A 60 3.78 21.21 -9.33
N PRO A 61 4.14 22.28 -10.06
CA PRO A 61 4.29 23.60 -9.48
C PRO A 61 2.97 24.09 -8.85
N TYR A 62 3.08 24.91 -7.79
CA TYR A 62 1.91 25.38 -7.04
C TYR A 62 0.85 26.04 -7.94
N ARG A 63 1.28 26.90 -8.87
CA ARG A 63 0.40 27.60 -9.80
C ARG A 63 -0.41 26.63 -10.68
N GLU A 64 0.23 25.56 -11.16
CA GLU A 64 -0.47 24.53 -11.92
C GLU A 64 -1.49 23.79 -11.07
N TYR A 65 -1.12 23.40 -9.85
CA TYR A 65 -2.01 22.68 -8.94
C TYR A 65 -3.24 23.51 -8.55
N ALA A 66 -3.03 24.77 -8.18
CA ALA A 66 -4.08 25.70 -7.78
C ALA A 66 -5.04 25.99 -8.94
N THR A 67 -4.50 26.27 -10.14
CA THR A 67 -5.28 26.57 -11.34
C THR A 67 -6.11 25.36 -11.78
N LYS A 68 -5.50 24.17 -11.81
CA LYS A 68 -6.25 22.92 -12.04
C LYS A 68 -7.37 22.79 -11.03
N THR A 69 -7.08 22.98 -9.73
CA THR A 69 -8.08 22.83 -8.67
C THR A 69 -9.30 23.74 -8.87
N ARG A 70 -9.13 24.99 -9.31
CA ARG A 70 -10.26 25.86 -9.67
C ARG A 70 -11.10 25.28 -10.80
N LEU A 71 -10.47 24.76 -11.86
CA LEU A 71 -11.19 24.09 -12.96
C LEU A 71 -11.97 22.86 -12.47
N TYR A 72 -11.38 22.05 -11.60
CA TYR A 72 -12.07 20.89 -11.01
C TYR A 72 -13.26 21.31 -10.17
N VAL A 73 -13.14 22.34 -9.35
CA VAL A 73 -14.23 22.86 -8.50
C VAL A 73 -15.38 23.39 -9.34
N VAL A 74 -15.10 24.19 -10.37
CA VAL A 74 -16.13 24.74 -11.26
C VAL A 74 -16.76 23.62 -12.08
N GLY A 75 -15.96 22.73 -12.68
CA GLY A 75 -16.48 21.63 -13.50
C GLY A 75 -17.28 20.61 -12.67
N SER A 76 -16.80 20.25 -11.48
CA SER A 76 -17.51 19.33 -10.59
C SER A 76 -18.80 19.95 -10.08
N GLY A 77 -18.78 21.25 -9.72
CA GLY A 77 -19.97 21.96 -9.28
C GLY A 77 -21.03 22.08 -10.38
N LEU A 78 -20.63 22.35 -11.64
CA LEU A 78 -21.56 22.32 -12.77
C LEU A 78 -22.14 20.92 -12.98
N ALA A 79 -21.31 19.88 -12.96
CA ALA A 79 -21.77 18.52 -13.17
C ALA A 79 -22.66 17.99 -12.04
N THR A 80 -22.30 18.21 -10.78
CA THR A 80 -23.14 17.81 -9.63
C THR A 80 -24.40 18.64 -9.55
N GLY A 81 -24.38 19.90 -9.99
CA GLY A 81 -25.59 20.72 -10.07
C GLY A 81 -26.58 20.20 -11.11
N ILE A 82 -26.09 19.79 -12.28
CA ILE A 82 -26.92 19.11 -13.30
C ILE A 82 -27.49 17.81 -12.72
N VAL A 83 -26.66 16.93 -12.16
CA VAL A 83 -27.11 15.65 -11.56
C VAL A 83 -28.13 15.90 -10.44
N GLY A 84 -27.89 16.90 -9.59
CA GLY A 84 -28.82 17.30 -8.52
C GLY A 84 -30.17 17.77 -9.04
N ALA A 85 -30.21 18.53 -10.14
CA ALA A 85 -31.46 18.93 -10.77
C ALA A 85 -32.26 17.73 -11.31
N TYR A 86 -31.60 16.74 -11.94
CA TYR A 86 -32.28 15.51 -12.38
C TYR A 86 -32.79 14.66 -11.21
N LEU A 87 -32.01 14.54 -10.13
CA LEU A 87 -32.43 13.84 -8.92
C LEU A 87 -33.60 14.56 -8.23
N GLY A 88 -33.57 15.89 -8.16
CA GLY A 88 -34.66 16.70 -7.65
C GLY A 88 -35.93 16.52 -8.47
N PHE A 89 -35.82 16.49 -9.80
CA PHE A 89 -36.94 16.21 -10.69
C PHE A 89 -37.52 14.79 -10.47
N ALA A 90 -36.66 13.76 -10.41
CA ALA A 90 -37.09 12.38 -10.20
C ALA A 90 -37.73 12.17 -8.80
N ALA A 91 -37.19 12.81 -7.76
CA ALA A 91 -37.76 12.78 -6.43
C ALA A 91 -39.14 13.46 -6.38
N MET A 92 -39.31 14.57 -7.10
CA MET A 92 -40.60 15.26 -7.21
C MET A 92 -41.64 14.41 -7.95
N GLU A 93 -41.23 13.70 -9.02
CA GLU A 93 -42.09 12.77 -9.74
C GLU A 93 -42.52 11.59 -8.86
N ALA A 94 -41.59 11.00 -8.09
CA ALA A 94 -41.88 9.93 -7.14
C ALA A 94 -42.78 10.37 -5.97
N ALA A 95 -42.77 11.65 -5.60
CA ALA A 95 -43.58 12.23 -4.53
C ALA A 95 -45.01 12.62 -4.97
N GLY A 96 -45.44 12.29 -6.20
CA GLY A 96 -46.79 12.57 -6.71
C GLY A 96 -46.87 13.71 -7.72
N GLY A 97 -45.73 14.17 -8.26
CA GLY A 97 -45.65 15.16 -9.33
C GLY A 97 -45.77 16.62 -8.86
N VAL A 98 -45.97 17.53 -9.81
CA VAL A 98 -45.96 19.00 -9.59
C VAL A 98 -47.01 19.43 -8.54
N GLY A 99 -48.10 18.68 -8.37
CA GLY A 99 -49.17 18.97 -7.41
C GLY A 99 -48.86 18.67 -5.93
N ALA A 100 -47.72 18.04 -5.61
CA ALA A 100 -47.31 17.79 -4.23
C ALA A 100 -46.58 18.99 -3.57
N VAL A 101 -46.04 19.91 -4.38
CA VAL A 101 -45.42 21.14 -3.89
C VAL A 101 -46.52 22.19 -3.77
N SER A 102 -47.18 22.26 -2.62
CA SER A 102 -48.17 23.32 -2.41
C SER A 102 -47.47 24.69 -2.52
N VAL A 103 -47.93 25.51 -3.47
CA VAL A 103 -47.49 26.90 -3.68
C VAL A 103 -47.72 27.77 -2.42
N ALA A 104 -48.38 27.22 -1.39
CA ALA A 104 -48.58 27.83 -0.08
C ALA A 104 -47.29 28.42 0.52
N TRP A 105 -46.13 27.76 0.39
CA TRP A 105 -44.86 28.30 0.90
C TRP A 105 -44.27 29.42 0.03
N LEU A 106 -44.55 29.44 -1.28
CA LEU A 106 -44.15 30.51 -2.20
C LEU A 106 -45.06 31.74 -2.07
N ARG A 107 -46.36 31.54 -1.80
CA ARG A 107 -47.35 32.60 -1.54
C ARG A 107 -47.05 33.43 -0.27
N VAL A 108 -46.23 32.91 0.66
CA VAL A 108 -45.74 33.67 1.83
C VAL A 108 -44.75 34.78 1.42
N PHE A 109 -44.04 34.63 0.30
CA PHE A 109 -43.05 35.59 -0.17
C PHE A 109 -43.54 36.52 -1.28
N SER A 110 -44.60 36.14 -2.00
CA SER A 110 -45.23 36.99 -3.01
C SER A 110 -46.58 37.50 -2.48
N ASN A 111 -46.69 38.80 -2.23
CA ASN A 111 -47.97 39.51 -2.08
C ASN A 111 -48.74 39.44 -3.42
N ALA A 112 -49.22 38.25 -3.78
CA ALA A 112 -49.97 38.02 -4.99
C ALA A 112 -51.38 38.59 -4.79
N PRO A 113 -51.88 39.46 -5.69
CA PRO A 113 -53.24 39.96 -5.61
C PRO A 113 -54.25 38.81 -5.73
N ASP A 114 -55.38 38.96 -5.05
CA ASP A 114 -56.48 37.99 -5.09
C ASP A 114 -57.06 37.93 -6.52
N LEU A 115 -56.96 36.77 -7.16
CA LEU A 115 -57.30 36.55 -8.57
C LEU A 115 -58.69 35.91 -8.75
N SER A 116 -59.48 35.88 -7.68
CA SER A 116 -60.87 35.35 -7.63
C SER A 116 -61.86 36.01 -8.61
N TRP A 117 -61.46 37.08 -9.30
CA TRP A 117 -62.25 37.75 -10.34
C TRP A 117 -62.04 37.17 -11.75
N LEU A 118 -61.10 36.23 -11.93
CA LEU A 118 -60.85 35.58 -13.23
C LEU A 118 -61.83 34.41 -13.48
N PRO A 119 -62.21 34.14 -14.74
CA PRO A 119 -62.96 32.94 -15.08
C PRO A 119 -62.21 31.67 -14.67
N ALA A 120 -62.92 30.63 -14.19
CA ALA A 120 -62.32 29.38 -13.70
C ALA A 120 -61.36 28.68 -14.68
N THR A 121 -61.53 28.90 -16.00
CA THR A 121 -60.62 28.41 -17.04
C THR A 121 -59.27 29.13 -17.06
N VAL A 122 -59.24 30.40 -16.64
CA VAL A 122 -58.03 31.23 -16.51
C VAL A 122 -57.38 31.00 -15.14
N GLU A 123 -58.16 30.81 -14.09
CA GLU A 123 -57.69 30.46 -12.74
C GLU A 123 -56.89 29.14 -12.75
N GLY A 124 -57.44 28.08 -13.35
CA GLY A 124 -56.73 26.80 -13.51
C GLY A 124 -55.49 26.88 -14.41
N ALA A 125 -55.47 27.78 -15.40
CA ALA A 125 -54.28 28.03 -16.23
C ALA A 125 -53.18 28.78 -15.44
N VAL A 126 -53.56 29.72 -14.58
CA VAL A 126 -52.61 30.48 -13.73
C VAL A 126 -52.04 29.59 -12.62
N GLU A 127 -52.85 28.72 -12.01
CA GLU A 127 -52.42 27.79 -10.97
C GLU A 127 -51.46 26.72 -11.52
N THR A 128 -51.77 26.13 -12.69
CA THR A 128 -50.87 25.17 -13.35
C THR A 128 -49.56 25.80 -13.86
N VAL A 129 -49.56 27.07 -14.26
CA VAL A 129 -48.33 27.81 -14.58
C VAL A 129 -47.54 28.11 -13.31
N GLY A 130 -48.20 28.51 -12.22
CA GLY A 130 -47.57 28.75 -10.91
C GLY A 130 -46.90 27.51 -10.32
N ASP A 131 -47.57 26.36 -10.38
CA ASP A 131 -47.07 25.06 -9.94
C ASP A 131 -45.82 24.64 -10.73
N ARG A 132 -45.83 24.83 -12.05
CA ARG A 132 -44.69 24.52 -12.92
C ARG A 132 -43.50 25.45 -12.66
N VAL A 133 -43.75 26.74 -12.40
CA VAL A 133 -42.70 27.70 -12.02
C VAL A 133 -42.14 27.36 -10.64
N GLY A 134 -42.98 27.01 -9.67
CA GLY A 134 -42.57 26.59 -8.33
C GLY A 134 -41.73 25.32 -8.35
N ALA A 135 -42.15 24.29 -9.10
CA ALA A 135 -41.39 23.07 -9.31
C ALA A 135 -40.03 23.34 -9.99
N ALA A 136 -39.99 24.20 -11.01
CA ALA A 136 -38.74 24.58 -11.67
C ALA A 136 -37.78 25.31 -10.72
N LEU A 137 -38.30 26.17 -9.83
CA LEU A 137 -37.51 26.84 -8.79
C LEU A 137 -36.96 25.85 -7.76
N VAL A 138 -37.75 24.88 -7.30
CA VAL A 138 -37.30 23.84 -6.37
C VAL A 138 -36.21 22.97 -6.99
N VAL A 139 -36.43 22.48 -8.21
CA VAL A 139 -35.44 21.68 -8.96
C VAL A 139 -34.15 22.50 -9.21
N GLY A 140 -34.29 23.77 -9.58
CA GLY A 140 -33.17 24.70 -9.75
C GLY A 140 -32.40 24.93 -8.45
N LEU A 141 -33.10 25.08 -7.32
CA LEU A 141 -32.50 25.27 -6.00
C LEU A 141 -31.77 24.00 -5.54
N VAL A 142 -32.36 22.82 -5.70
CA VAL A 142 -31.71 21.53 -5.42
C VAL A 142 -30.46 21.35 -6.29
N GLY A 143 -30.55 21.71 -7.58
CA GLY A 143 -29.41 21.73 -8.49
C GLY A 143 -28.31 22.68 -8.03
N CYS A 144 -28.64 23.93 -7.69
CA CYS A 144 -27.67 24.91 -7.19
C CYS A 144 -26.99 24.43 -5.89
N LEU A 145 -27.75 23.89 -4.93
CA LEU A 145 -27.22 23.34 -3.68
C LEU A 145 -26.29 22.15 -3.94
N ALA A 146 -26.68 21.23 -4.81
CA ALA A 146 -25.83 20.10 -5.21
C ALA A 146 -24.57 20.57 -5.96
N GLY A 147 -24.65 21.65 -6.73
CA GLY A 147 -23.52 22.25 -7.43
C GLY A 147 -22.53 22.92 -6.48
N VAL A 148 -23.01 23.76 -5.56
CA VAL A 148 -22.19 24.37 -4.51
C VAL A 148 -21.56 23.29 -3.63
N GLY A 149 -22.35 22.28 -3.22
CA GLY A 149 -21.89 21.13 -2.45
C GLY A 149 -20.77 20.37 -3.16
N GLY A 150 -20.98 19.95 -4.41
CA GLY A 150 -19.96 19.21 -5.17
C GLY A 150 -18.70 20.02 -5.47
N GLY A 151 -18.82 21.32 -5.71
CA GLY A 151 -17.68 22.23 -5.82
C GLY A 151 -16.89 22.33 -4.51
N ALA A 152 -17.58 22.56 -3.39
CA ALA A 152 -16.98 22.63 -2.05
C ALA A 152 -16.29 21.32 -1.66
N THR A 153 -16.96 20.17 -1.86
CA THR A 153 -16.37 18.85 -1.61
C THR A 153 -15.11 18.64 -2.43
N THR A 154 -15.12 19.00 -3.72
CA THR A 154 -13.95 18.86 -4.60
C THR A 154 -12.80 19.76 -4.16
N TYR A 155 -13.09 20.99 -3.74
CA TYR A 155 -12.09 21.90 -3.18
C TYR A 155 -11.45 21.33 -1.91
N LEU A 156 -12.28 20.86 -0.97
CA LEU A 156 -11.83 20.27 0.29
C LEU A 156 -10.99 19.01 0.05
N LEU A 157 -11.47 18.10 -0.80
CA LEU A 157 -10.73 16.88 -1.15
C LEU A 157 -9.38 17.22 -1.78
N ARG A 158 -9.33 18.15 -2.74
CA ARG A 158 -8.08 18.50 -3.42
C ARG A 158 -7.07 19.20 -2.52
N TRP A 159 -7.48 20.00 -1.55
CA TRP A 159 -6.53 20.64 -0.64
C TRP A 159 -6.17 19.77 0.57
N ASN A 160 -7.00 18.80 0.96
CA ASN A 160 -6.65 17.79 1.95
C ASN A 160 -5.76 16.67 1.39
N LEU A 161 -5.84 16.39 0.10
CA LEU A 161 -5.11 15.28 -0.49
C LEU A 161 -3.57 15.43 -0.40
N PRO A 162 -2.97 16.63 -0.59
CA PRO A 162 -1.55 16.86 -0.32
C PRO A 162 -1.16 16.60 1.13
N SER A 163 -1.96 17.01 2.11
CA SER A 163 -1.63 16.77 3.52
C SER A 163 -1.68 15.29 3.87
N VAL A 164 -2.68 14.54 3.37
CA VAL A 164 -2.75 13.08 3.52
C VAL A 164 -1.54 12.39 2.89
N ARG A 165 -1.10 12.83 1.70
CA ARG A 165 0.11 12.30 1.06
C ARG A 165 1.38 12.65 1.83
N ALA A 166 1.52 13.90 2.28
CA ALA A 166 2.65 14.34 3.09
C ALA A 166 2.74 13.55 4.40
N ASP A 167 1.61 13.32 5.07
CA ASP A 167 1.56 12.55 6.31
C ASP A 167 1.85 11.05 6.07
N THR A 168 1.32 10.47 5.01
CA THR A 168 1.66 9.09 4.60
C THR A 168 3.17 8.95 4.31
N ARG A 169 3.75 9.96 3.66
CA ARG A 169 5.18 10.02 3.34
C ARG A 169 6.02 10.18 4.61
N ARG A 170 5.64 11.10 5.50
CA ARG A 170 6.23 11.29 6.83
C ARG A 170 6.30 9.97 7.60
N ARG A 171 5.16 9.29 7.77
CA ARG A 171 5.08 8.00 8.47
C ARG A 171 5.97 6.92 7.82
N ARG A 172 6.11 6.91 6.49
CA ARG A 172 7.00 5.99 5.76
C ARG A 172 8.49 6.30 5.96
N ILE A 173 8.84 7.58 6.07
CA ILE A 173 10.20 8.00 6.43
C ILE A 173 10.51 7.56 7.85
N ASP A 174 9.66 7.94 8.81
CA ASP A 174 9.79 7.60 10.25
C ASP A 174 9.94 6.09 10.46
N ALA A 175 9.03 5.29 9.89
CA ALA A 175 9.07 3.83 9.99
C ALA A 175 10.31 3.20 9.33
N GLY A 176 10.98 3.91 8.42
CA GLY A 176 12.21 3.52 7.75
C GLY A 176 13.49 3.98 8.46
N MET A 177 13.39 4.92 9.42
CA MET A 177 14.54 5.57 10.08
C MET A 177 15.47 4.56 10.76
N PRO A 178 15.02 3.64 11.63
CA PRO A 178 15.94 2.74 12.35
C PRO A 178 16.81 1.91 11.39
N ARG A 179 16.21 1.43 10.30
CA ARG A 179 16.91 0.63 9.28
C ARG A 179 17.83 1.46 8.40
N MET A 180 17.43 2.67 8.06
CA MET A 180 18.25 3.60 7.31
C MET A 180 19.49 3.99 8.12
N VAL A 181 19.32 4.36 9.39
CA VAL A 181 20.42 4.70 10.29
C VAL A 181 21.31 3.49 10.56
N ALA A 182 20.75 2.29 10.75
CA ALA A 182 21.55 1.06 10.85
C ALA A 182 22.42 0.82 9.60
N PHE A 183 21.88 1.05 8.40
CA PHE A 183 22.62 0.93 7.14
C PHE A 183 23.73 1.98 7.02
N VAL A 184 23.41 3.24 7.32
CA VAL A 184 24.38 4.35 7.29
C VAL A 184 25.48 4.12 8.32
N TYR A 185 25.13 3.71 9.54
CA TYR A 185 26.06 3.34 10.61
C TYR A 185 26.98 2.21 10.17
N ALA A 186 26.42 1.11 9.68
CA ALA A 186 27.18 -0.05 9.27
C ALA A 186 28.18 0.26 8.14
N LEU A 187 27.76 0.99 7.10
CA LEU A 187 28.68 1.35 6.01
C LEU A 187 29.76 2.35 6.45
N THR A 188 29.42 3.33 7.27
CA THR A 188 30.40 4.31 7.78
C THR A 188 31.40 3.63 8.72
N ARG A 189 30.92 2.72 9.57
CA ARG A 189 31.77 1.89 10.45
C ARG A 189 32.68 0.96 9.66
N GLY A 190 32.23 0.47 8.50
CA GLY A 190 33.03 -0.29 7.53
C GLY A 190 34.01 0.54 6.71
N GLY A 191 34.15 1.83 6.99
CA GLY A 191 35.14 2.72 6.35
C GLY A 191 34.66 3.41 5.07
N MET A 192 33.38 3.28 4.69
CA MET A 192 32.85 3.98 3.52
C MET A 192 32.71 5.49 3.80
N ALA A 193 33.20 6.33 2.87
CA ALA A 193 33.04 7.77 2.96
C ALA A 193 31.56 8.16 2.94
N PHE A 194 31.17 9.12 3.78
CA PHE A 194 29.75 9.47 3.98
C PHE A 194 28.98 9.86 2.68
N PRO A 195 29.55 10.62 1.72
CA PRO A 195 28.89 10.85 0.43
C PRO A 195 28.56 9.55 -0.33
N ASP A 196 29.45 8.56 -0.28
CA ASP A 196 29.24 7.26 -0.91
C ASP A 196 28.22 6.42 -0.16
N VAL A 197 28.11 6.57 1.17
CA VAL A 197 27.04 5.97 1.98
C VAL A 197 25.68 6.53 1.55
N MET A 198 25.56 7.85 1.37
CA MET A 198 24.32 8.47 0.85
C MET A 198 23.99 7.97 -0.57
N ARG A 199 24.99 7.86 -1.45
CA ARG A 199 24.81 7.27 -2.80
C ARG A 199 24.37 5.82 -2.74
N ALA A 200 24.98 5.01 -1.87
CA ALA A 200 24.60 3.62 -1.67
C ALA A 200 23.15 3.51 -1.19
N LEU A 201 22.75 4.33 -0.22
CA LEU A 201 21.38 4.34 0.28
C LEU A 201 20.38 4.75 -0.82
N SER A 202 20.65 5.84 -1.55
CA SER A 202 19.76 6.33 -2.62
C SER A 202 19.61 5.35 -3.79
N ARG A 203 20.70 4.67 -4.20
CA ARG A 203 20.65 3.60 -5.22
C ARG A 203 19.81 2.40 -4.78
N ASN A 204 19.67 2.18 -3.48
CA ASN A 204 18.88 1.09 -2.91
C ASN A 204 17.50 1.56 -2.41
N LYS A 205 16.90 2.57 -3.08
CA LYS A 205 15.53 3.04 -2.80
C LYS A 205 14.48 1.92 -2.79
N ALA A 206 14.64 0.90 -3.64
CA ALA A 206 13.75 -0.26 -3.64
C ALA A 206 13.73 -1.01 -2.30
N VAL A 207 14.83 -0.96 -1.53
CA VAL A 207 15.05 -1.68 -0.27
C VAL A 207 14.65 -0.86 0.95
N PHE A 208 15.01 0.43 0.95
CA PHE A 208 14.83 1.33 2.08
C PHE A 208 13.63 2.29 1.93
N GLY A 209 12.99 2.32 0.77
CA GLY A 209 11.75 3.06 0.54
C GLY A 209 11.94 4.56 0.59
N GLU A 210 11.03 5.24 1.29
CA GLU A 210 10.94 6.71 1.29
C GLU A 210 12.11 7.38 2.03
N SER A 211 12.69 6.74 3.05
CA SER A 211 13.86 7.30 3.75
C SER A 211 15.09 7.40 2.83
N ALA A 212 15.31 6.40 1.96
CA ALA A 212 16.32 6.48 0.91
C ALA A 212 15.96 7.46 -0.21
N ALA A 213 14.67 7.62 -0.50
CA ALA A 213 14.20 8.61 -1.47
C ALA A 213 14.49 10.05 -0.99
N GLU A 214 14.30 10.31 0.31
CA GLU A 214 14.61 11.59 0.96
C GLU A 214 16.11 11.89 0.89
N VAL A 215 16.97 10.92 1.25
CA VAL A 215 18.43 11.05 1.09
C VAL A 215 18.83 11.24 -0.38
N GLY A 216 18.12 10.60 -1.32
CA GLY A 216 18.31 10.78 -2.76
C GLY A 216 18.04 12.20 -3.27
N VAL A 217 17.29 13.03 -2.53
CA VAL A 217 17.17 14.47 -2.82
C VAL A 217 18.52 15.15 -2.61
N GLY A 218 19.20 14.88 -1.49
CA GLY A 218 20.53 15.44 -1.22
C GLY A 218 21.63 14.88 -2.09
N VAL A 219 21.58 13.60 -2.42
CA VAL A 219 22.54 12.99 -3.37
C VAL A 219 22.45 13.68 -4.73
N ARG A 220 21.24 14.05 -5.19
CA ARG A 220 21.09 14.85 -6.41
C ARG A 220 21.71 16.25 -6.28
N SER A 221 21.60 16.89 -5.11
CA SER A 221 22.28 18.17 -4.83
C SER A 221 23.80 18.03 -4.91
N LEU A 222 24.36 16.94 -4.37
CA LEU A 222 25.79 16.64 -4.45
C LEU A 222 26.25 16.37 -5.89
N ASP A 223 25.56 15.46 -6.59
CA ASP A 223 26.05 14.93 -7.88
C ASP A 223 25.72 15.83 -9.08
N LEU A 224 24.58 16.54 -9.07
CA LEU A 224 24.14 17.37 -10.20
C LEU A 224 24.49 18.85 -10.03
N PHE A 225 24.45 19.34 -8.79
CA PHE A 225 24.63 20.76 -8.48
C PHE A 225 25.95 21.06 -7.75
N ASN A 226 26.76 20.03 -7.48
CA ASN A 226 28.04 20.13 -6.78
C ASN A 226 27.94 20.92 -5.45
N VAL A 227 26.79 20.78 -4.76
CA VAL A 227 26.56 21.37 -3.43
C VAL A 227 27.42 20.62 -2.42
N ASP A 228 27.95 21.32 -1.42
CA ASP A 228 28.73 20.66 -0.36
C ASP A 228 27.86 19.75 0.52
N LEU A 229 28.49 18.73 1.13
CA LEU A 229 27.77 17.73 1.91
C LEU A 229 27.00 18.32 3.09
N VAL A 230 27.57 19.30 3.79
CA VAL A 230 26.95 19.90 4.98
C VAL A 230 25.70 20.68 4.57
N THR A 231 25.81 21.49 3.51
CA THR A 231 24.67 22.22 2.95
C THR A 231 23.62 21.27 2.40
N ALA A 232 24.01 20.20 1.70
CA ALA A 232 23.06 19.21 1.19
C ALA A 232 22.26 18.54 2.32
N VAL A 233 22.91 18.17 3.43
CA VAL A 233 22.24 17.57 4.59
C VAL A 233 21.28 18.57 5.26
N ARG A 234 21.69 19.84 5.43
CA ARG A 234 20.83 20.92 5.96
C ARG A 234 19.62 21.23 5.08
N ASP A 235 19.82 21.24 3.77
CA ASP A 235 18.75 21.53 2.81
C ASP A 235 17.67 20.45 2.82
N ILE A 236 18.04 19.17 2.97
CA ILE A 236 17.07 18.08 3.12
C ILE A 236 16.39 18.17 4.49
N SER A 237 17.12 18.42 5.58
CA SER A 237 16.54 18.49 6.92
C SER A 237 15.51 19.61 7.05
N ALA A 238 15.71 20.75 6.40
CA ALA A 238 14.75 21.86 6.41
C ALA A 238 13.48 21.60 5.56
N ARG A 239 13.51 20.60 4.65
CA ARG A 239 12.45 20.35 3.66
C ARG A 239 11.72 19.03 3.84
N THR A 240 12.20 18.15 4.70
CA THR A 240 11.55 16.87 4.98
C THR A 240 10.20 17.07 5.69
N PRO A 241 9.19 16.23 5.44
CA PRO A 241 7.96 16.21 6.23
C PRO A 241 8.12 15.56 7.62
N SER A 242 9.27 14.92 7.89
CA SER A 242 9.54 14.15 9.12
C SER A 242 10.36 14.95 10.12
N ALA A 243 9.78 15.23 11.29
CA ALA A 243 10.49 15.83 12.41
C ALA A 243 11.64 14.94 12.93
N GLN A 244 11.52 13.61 12.81
CA GLN A 244 12.56 12.67 13.21
C GLN A 244 13.76 12.75 12.25
N PHE A 245 13.50 12.83 10.94
CA PHE A 245 14.53 13.00 9.92
C PHE A 245 15.15 14.41 9.98
N GLU A 246 14.35 15.45 10.23
CA GLU A 246 14.81 16.83 10.43
C GLU A 246 15.85 16.88 11.55
N LYS A 247 15.51 16.38 12.75
CA LYS A 247 16.44 16.28 13.89
C LYS A 247 17.68 15.46 13.57
N PHE A 248 17.54 14.32 12.89
CA PHE A 248 18.68 13.51 12.47
C PHE A 248 19.62 14.30 11.56
N GLY A 249 19.08 14.96 10.53
CA GLY A 249 19.84 15.74 9.56
C GLY A 249 20.51 16.97 10.16
N GLU A 250 19.83 17.69 11.07
CA GLU A 250 20.43 18.82 11.79
C GLU A 250 21.60 18.41 12.67
N ASN A 251 21.43 17.33 13.45
CA ASN A 251 22.47 16.79 14.30
C ASN A 251 23.65 16.25 13.46
N LEU A 252 23.34 15.53 12.38
CA LEU A 252 24.34 15.03 11.46
C LEU A 252 25.11 16.18 10.79
N GLY A 253 24.42 17.22 10.31
CA GLY A 253 25.04 18.39 9.73
C GLY A 253 25.97 19.12 10.72
N SER A 254 25.60 19.13 12.00
CA SER A 254 26.43 19.70 13.07
C SER A 254 27.70 18.87 13.32
N VAL A 255 27.60 17.54 13.33
CA VAL A 255 28.76 16.63 13.46
C VAL A 255 29.68 16.72 12.24
N LEU A 256 29.10 16.82 11.04
CA LEU A 256 29.86 16.99 9.79
C LEU A 256 30.61 18.34 9.75
N GLN A 257 30.00 19.41 10.25
CA GLN A 257 30.65 20.73 10.30
C GLN A 257 31.79 20.77 11.33
N SER A 258 31.60 20.15 12.49
CA SER A 258 32.61 20.15 13.56
C SER A 258 33.73 19.12 13.35
N GLY A 259 33.61 18.23 12.36
CA GLY A 259 34.55 17.15 12.11
C GLY A 259 34.54 16.06 13.18
N GLY A 260 33.43 15.91 13.92
CA GLY A 260 33.29 14.92 14.99
C GLY A 260 33.25 13.46 14.49
N ASN A 261 33.23 12.51 15.43
CA ASN A 261 33.18 11.08 15.09
C ASN A 261 31.79 10.67 14.59
N ILE A 262 31.61 10.70 13.27
CA ILE A 262 30.35 10.33 12.59
C ILE A 262 29.92 8.90 12.97
N SER A 263 30.86 7.97 13.10
CA SER A 263 30.53 6.57 13.42
C SER A 263 29.93 6.42 14.83
N GLU A 264 30.44 7.18 15.79
CA GLU A 264 29.93 7.19 17.17
C GLU A 264 28.54 7.85 17.23
N PHE A 265 28.38 9.02 16.61
CA PHE A 265 27.07 9.66 16.47
C PHE A 265 26.03 8.72 15.85
N LEU A 266 26.38 8.05 14.75
CA LEU A 266 25.48 7.12 14.07
C LEU A 266 25.15 5.88 14.90
N ARG A 267 26.09 5.39 15.74
CA ARG A 267 25.82 4.31 16.70
C ARG A 267 24.76 4.74 17.72
N ASP A 268 24.94 5.92 18.31
CA ASP A 268 24.02 6.44 19.33
C ASP A 268 22.63 6.70 18.74
N GLN A 269 22.57 7.22 17.50
CA GLN A 269 21.30 7.37 16.79
C GLN A 269 20.67 6.01 16.44
N TYR A 270 21.47 5.01 16.05
CA TYR A 270 20.98 3.67 15.78
C TYR A 270 20.35 3.03 17.03
N GLU A 271 21.04 3.08 18.17
CA GLU A 271 20.54 2.54 19.44
C GLU A 271 19.27 3.27 19.89
N ARG A 272 19.26 4.61 19.84
CA ARG A 272 18.09 5.42 20.15
C ARG A 272 16.89 5.09 19.27
N TYR A 273 17.07 5.06 17.94
CA TYR A 273 15.96 4.75 17.04
C TYR A 273 15.46 3.32 17.16
N ARG A 274 16.33 2.38 17.53
CA ARG A 274 15.91 1.02 17.85
C ARG A 274 15.04 1.01 19.10
N GLU A 275 15.48 1.66 20.18
CA GLU A 275 14.71 1.76 21.43
C GLU A 275 13.36 2.46 21.22
N GLU A 276 13.34 3.60 20.53
CA GLU A 276 12.11 4.32 20.16
C GLU A 276 11.15 3.43 19.37
N ALA A 277 11.65 2.62 18.42
CA ALA A 277 10.82 1.72 17.62
C ALA A 277 10.26 0.54 18.45
N GLU A 278 11.02 0.06 19.44
CA GLU A 278 10.55 -0.97 20.37
C GLU A 278 9.45 -0.41 21.30
N GLU A 279 9.62 0.80 21.82
CA GLU A 279 8.64 1.49 22.66
C GLU A 279 7.35 1.80 21.89
N GLN A 280 7.46 2.39 20.69
CA GLN A 280 6.31 2.64 19.82
C GLN A 280 5.54 1.35 19.50
N GLN A 281 6.24 0.22 19.32
CA GLN A 281 5.56 -1.05 19.11
C GLN A 281 4.76 -1.48 20.35
N ARG A 282 5.34 -1.36 21.56
CA ARG A 282 4.66 -1.71 22.81
C ARG A 282 3.42 -0.84 23.02
N GLU A 283 3.54 0.47 22.83
CA GLU A 283 2.42 1.40 22.92
C GLU A 283 1.27 1.01 21.98
N ILE A 284 1.58 0.67 20.72
CA ILE A 284 0.54 0.23 19.78
C ILE A 284 -0.09 -1.10 20.22
N LEU A 285 0.68 -2.02 20.79
CA LEU A 285 0.14 -3.29 21.28
C LEU A 285 -0.78 -3.09 22.49
N ASP A 286 -0.44 -2.18 23.41
CA ASP A 286 -1.29 -1.80 24.54
C ASP A 286 -2.60 -1.12 24.08
N LEU A 287 -2.52 -0.26 23.06
CA LEU A 287 -3.70 0.34 22.44
C LEU A 287 -4.60 -0.74 21.81
N LEU A 288 -4.01 -1.74 21.15
CA LEU A 288 -4.77 -2.86 20.57
C LEU A 288 -5.40 -3.74 21.65
N ALA A 289 -4.72 -3.94 22.77
CA ALA A 289 -5.26 -4.64 23.93
C ALA A 289 -6.51 -3.96 24.47
N THR A 290 -6.37 -2.66 24.77
CA THR A 290 -7.45 -1.81 25.29
C THR A 290 -8.62 -1.78 24.33
N THR A 291 -8.34 -1.66 23.03
CA THR A 291 -9.36 -1.67 21.98
C THR A 291 -10.08 -3.01 21.90
N ALA A 292 -9.36 -4.13 22.00
CA ALA A 292 -9.93 -5.47 21.98
C ALA A 292 -10.86 -5.70 23.18
N GLU A 293 -10.48 -5.23 24.36
CA GLU A 293 -11.32 -5.30 25.57
C GLU A 293 -12.63 -4.51 25.40
N VAL A 294 -12.54 -3.28 24.91
CA VAL A 294 -13.73 -2.45 24.62
C VAL A 294 -14.62 -3.12 23.55
N TYR A 295 -14.03 -3.71 22.52
CA TYR A 295 -14.79 -4.41 21.48
C TYR A 295 -15.57 -5.61 22.04
N VAL A 296 -14.91 -6.45 22.81
CA VAL A 296 -15.53 -7.64 23.42
C VAL A 296 -16.65 -7.24 24.38
N THR A 297 -16.41 -6.26 25.25
CA THR A 297 -17.38 -5.87 26.27
C THR A 297 -18.55 -5.06 25.72
N VAL A 298 -18.30 -4.07 24.85
CA VAL A 298 -19.33 -3.15 24.37
C VAL A 298 -20.01 -3.67 23.10
N VAL A 299 -19.22 -4.08 22.11
CA VAL A 299 -19.76 -4.46 20.80
C VAL A 299 -20.27 -5.89 20.85
N VAL A 300 -19.45 -6.86 21.24
CA VAL A 300 -19.84 -8.28 21.20
C VAL A 300 -20.89 -8.58 22.27
N ALA A 301 -20.55 -8.42 23.56
CA ALA A 301 -21.48 -8.74 24.64
C ALA A 301 -22.73 -7.85 24.62
N GLY A 302 -22.58 -6.55 24.34
CA GLY A 302 -23.70 -5.61 24.22
C GLY A 302 -24.68 -5.99 23.09
N MET A 303 -24.17 -6.35 21.90
CA MET A 303 -25.03 -6.79 20.79
C MET A 303 -25.64 -8.15 21.05
N LEU A 304 -24.90 -9.10 21.63
CA LEU A 304 -25.44 -10.41 21.99
C LEU A 304 -26.57 -10.28 23.02
N PHE A 305 -26.39 -9.45 24.04
CA PHE A 305 -27.43 -9.18 25.03
C PHE A 305 -28.66 -8.51 24.39
N LEU A 306 -28.44 -7.52 23.52
CA LEU A 306 -29.54 -6.87 22.79
C LEU A 306 -30.30 -7.86 21.89
N ILE A 307 -29.59 -8.70 21.14
CA ILE A 307 -30.18 -9.72 20.27
C ILE A 307 -30.95 -10.74 21.10
N THR A 308 -30.39 -11.22 22.21
CA THR A 308 -31.05 -12.22 23.07
C THR A 308 -32.31 -11.65 23.72
N ILE A 309 -32.29 -10.41 24.22
CA ILE A 309 -33.49 -9.74 24.74
C ILE A 309 -34.54 -9.57 23.64
N LEU A 310 -34.19 -9.03 22.47
CA LEU A 310 -35.13 -8.85 21.38
C LEU A 310 -35.68 -10.18 20.86
N PHE A 311 -34.87 -11.23 20.89
CA PHE A 311 -35.31 -12.58 20.55
C PHE A 311 -36.32 -13.10 21.57
N ILE A 312 -36.02 -13.01 22.87
CA ILE A 312 -36.94 -13.44 23.93
C ILE A 312 -38.26 -12.65 23.87
N ILE A 313 -38.20 -11.32 23.75
CA ILE A 313 -39.40 -10.47 23.57
C ILE A 313 -40.13 -10.83 22.28
N GLY A 314 -39.40 -11.11 21.20
CA GLY A 314 -39.95 -11.53 19.92
C GLY A 314 -40.74 -12.83 19.98
N VAL A 315 -40.25 -13.78 20.78
CA VAL A 315 -40.92 -15.06 21.03
C VAL A 315 -42.14 -14.88 21.93
N LEU A 316 -42.08 -14.00 22.94
CA LEU A 316 -43.16 -13.78 23.90
C LEU A 316 -44.31 -12.91 23.35
N THR A 317 -43.98 -11.79 22.71
CA THR A 317 -44.92 -10.71 22.35
C THR A 317 -45.10 -10.57 20.83
N GLY A 318 -44.16 -11.10 20.03
CA GLY A 318 -44.15 -10.92 18.57
C GLY A 318 -43.58 -9.56 18.11
N GLY A 319 -43.32 -9.42 16.80
CA GLY A 319 -43.02 -8.12 16.17
C GLY A 319 -41.57 -7.64 16.18
N THR A 320 -40.61 -8.33 16.82
CA THR A 320 -39.20 -7.90 16.85
C THR A 320 -38.36 -8.37 15.67
N LEU A 321 -38.91 -9.21 14.77
CA LEU A 321 -38.17 -9.77 13.62
C LEU A 321 -37.56 -8.71 12.72
N PHE A 322 -38.26 -7.59 12.49
CA PHE A 322 -37.71 -6.48 11.72
C PHE A 322 -36.50 -5.84 12.42
N SER A 323 -36.63 -5.55 13.73
CA SER A 323 -35.53 -5.00 14.54
C SER A 323 -34.33 -5.94 14.59
N LEU A 324 -34.55 -7.25 14.76
CA LEU A 324 -33.50 -8.27 14.70
C LEU A 324 -32.80 -8.27 13.34
N ARG A 325 -33.55 -8.21 12.21
CA ARG A 325 -32.94 -8.12 10.88
C ARG A 325 -32.11 -6.85 10.69
N VAL A 326 -32.62 -5.69 11.14
CA VAL A 326 -31.87 -4.42 11.05
C VAL A 326 -30.59 -4.50 11.88
N ILE A 327 -30.65 -5.02 13.11
CA ILE A 327 -29.47 -5.15 13.96
C ILE A 327 -28.47 -6.14 13.35
N SER A 328 -28.91 -7.33 12.94
CA SER A 328 -28.03 -8.38 12.42
C SER A 328 -27.45 -8.08 11.03
N TYR A 329 -28.23 -7.51 10.11
CA TYR A 329 -27.80 -7.30 8.72
C TYR A 329 -27.32 -5.89 8.42
N VAL A 330 -27.62 -4.89 9.26
CA VAL A 330 -27.19 -3.49 9.03
C VAL A 330 -26.29 -3.01 10.14
N VAL A 331 -26.76 -3.01 11.40
CA VAL A 331 -26.02 -2.41 12.52
C VAL A 331 -24.73 -3.18 12.82
N LEU A 332 -24.81 -4.50 12.95
CA LEU A 332 -23.64 -5.32 13.30
C LEU A 332 -22.54 -5.27 12.23
N PRO A 333 -22.83 -5.40 10.91
CA PRO A 333 -21.84 -5.14 9.87
C PRO A 333 -21.31 -3.70 9.87
N ALA A 334 -22.16 -2.69 10.08
CA ALA A 334 -21.73 -1.30 10.11
C ALA A 334 -20.77 -1.02 11.27
N VAL A 335 -21.08 -1.50 12.48
CA VAL A 335 -20.22 -1.37 13.66
C VAL A 335 -18.89 -2.10 13.42
N ASN A 336 -18.91 -3.30 12.84
CA ASN A 336 -17.68 -4.02 12.48
C ASN A 336 -16.85 -3.27 11.41
N LEU A 337 -17.49 -2.65 10.41
CA LEU A 337 -16.78 -1.84 9.42
C LEU A 337 -16.11 -0.61 10.05
N VAL A 338 -16.82 0.09 10.95
CA VAL A 338 -16.26 1.22 11.71
C VAL A 338 -15.09 0.74 12.57
N PHE A 339 -15.23 -0.39 13.25
CA PHE A 339 -14.17 -0.97 14.07
C PHE A 339 -12.95 -1.37 13.23
N ILE A 340 -13.15 -2.00 12.07
CA ILE A 340 -12.08 -2.31 11.12
C ILE A 340 -11.41 -1.02 10.63
N ALA A 341 -12.15 0.04 10.36
CA ALA A 341 -11.59 1.33 9.94
C ALA A 341 -10.75 1.97 11.05
N TYR A 342 -11.22 1.93 12.31
CA TYR A 342 -10.49 2.39 13.47
C TYR A 342 -9.18 1.59 13.67
N LEU A 343 -9.27 0.26 13.66
CA LEU A 343 -8.09 -0.60 13.73
C LEU A 343 -7.14 -0.36 12.57
N ALA A 344 -7.65 -0.13 11.36
CA ALA A 344 -6.83 0.15 10.19
C ALA A 344 -6.02 1.44 10.37
N ASP A 345 -6.56 2.44 11.06
CA ASP A 345 -5.87 3.69 11.39
C ASP A 345 -4.82 3.50 12.51
N VAL A 346 -5.22 2.92 13.64
CA VAL A 346 -4.33 2.67 14.80
C VAL A 346 -3.16 1.74 14.42
N THR A 347 -3.42 0.74 13.57
CA THR A 347 -2.37 -0.20 13.13
C THR A 347 -1.52 0.29 11.95
N GLN A 348 -1.76 1.49 11.42
CA GLN A 348 -0.99 2.01 10.28
C GLN A 348 0.53 1.97 10.49
N PRO A 349 1.09 2.41 11.65
CA PRO A 349 2.54 2.39 11.84
C PRO A 349 3.13 0.97 11.75
N LEU A 350 2.40 -0.03 12.27
CA LEU A 350 2.77 -1.45 12.19
C LEU A 350 2.65 -2.02 10.76
N ARG A 351 1.67 -1.54 9.97
CA ARG A 351 1.44 -1.93 8.57
C ARG A 351 2.49 -1.36 7.63
N ILE A 352 2.88 -0.09 7.80
CA ILE A 352 3.88 0.58 6.96
C ILE A 352 5.18 -0.23 6.94
N SER A 353 5.63 -0.71 8.10
CA SER A 353 6.82 -1.58 8.20
C SER A 353 6.69 -2.91 7.44
N ARG A 354 5.47 -3.44 7.28
CA ARG A 354 5.17 -4.71 6.58
C ARG A 354 4.97 -4.51 5.08
N ASP A 355 4.27 -3.46 4.66
CA ASP A 355 4.02 -3.10 3.25
C ASP A 355 5.32 -2.71 2.54
N SER A 356 6.23 -2.03 3.25
CA SER A 356 7.60 -1.83 2.77
C SER A 356 8.32 -3.14 2.47
N GLY A 357 7.95 -4.27 3.09
CA GLY A 357 8.53 -5.57 2.78
C GLY A 357 8.04 -6.17 1.46
N GLY A 358 6.77 -5.99 1.12
CA GLY A 358 6.17 -6.53 -0.11
C GLY A 358 6.66 -5.80 -1.37
N SER A 359 6.82 -4.47 -1.30
CA SER A 359 7.35 -3.68 -2.41
C SER A 359 8.81 -3.99 -2.74
N ILE A 360 9.63 -4.31 -1.73
CA ILE A 360 11.04 -4.72 -1.90
C ILE A 360 11.14 -5.93 -2.82
N VAL A 361 10.31 -6.94 -2.57
CA VAL A 361 10.34 -8.22 -3.29
C VAL A 361 9.86 -8.07 -4.75
N GLY A 362 8.86 -7.22 -4.99
CA GLY A 362 8.36 -6.94 -6.35
C GLY A 362 9.35 -6.15 -7.20
N SER A 363 9.99 -5.12 -6.61
CA SER A 363 10.87 -4.19 -7.33
C SER A 363 12.26 -4.78 -7.62
N ALA A 364 12.78 -5.62 -6.73
CA ALA A 364 14.09 -6.26 -6.90
C ALA A 364 14.17 -7.19 -8.14
N SER A 365 13.03 -7.67 -8.65
CA SER A 365 12.97 -8.56 -9.81
C SER A 365 13.18 -7.86 -11.16
N VAL A 366 13.06 -6.53 -11.24
CA VAL A 366 13.03 -5.79 -12.51
C VAL A 366 14.32 -5.00 -12.80
N GLU A 367 15.09 -4.58 -11.79
CA GLU A 367 16.17 -3.58 -12.00
C GLU A 367 17.61 -4.06 -11.88
N ARG A 368 17.92 -5.24 -11.30
CA ARG A 368 19.31 -5.76 -11.31
C ARG A 368 19.61 -6.46 -12.63
N SER A 369 19.68 -5.68 -13.70
CA SER A 369 20.47 -6.07 -14.88
C SER A 369 21.89 -6.33 -14.36
N MET A 370 22.32 -7.59 -14.31
CA MET A 370 23.69 -7.93 -13.96
C MET A 370 24.63 -7.25 -14.97
N GLN A 371 25.14 -6.06 -14.64
CA GLN A 371 26.37 -5.53 -15.20
C GLN A 371 27.52 -6.35 -14.63
N GLY A 372 27.53 -7.64 -14.94
CA GLY A 372 28.76 -8.41 -14.88
C GLY A 372 29.67 -7.89 -15.98
N ILE A 373 30.95 -7.71 -15.67
CA ILE A 373 32.00 -7.65 -16.67
C ILE A 373 31.74 -8.82 -17.61
N ARG A 374 31.24 -8.54 -18.81
CA ARG A 374 31.19 -9.55 -19.86
C ARG A 374 32.65 -9.87 -20.11
N SER A 375 33.10 -11.04 -19.70
CA SER A 375 34.31 -11.59 -20.29
C SER A 375 34.12 -11.46 -21.79
N ASP A 376 35.03 -10.78 -22.47
CA ASP A 376 35.08 -10.68 -23.93
C ASP A 376 34.99 -12.05 -24.59
N GLY A 377 35.28 -13.11 -23.82
CA GLY A 377 34.93 -14.49 -24.06
C GLY A 377 35.36 -14.79 -25.48
N GLY A 378 36.67 -14.87 -25.70
CA GLY A 378 37.25 -15.14 -27.01
C GLY A 378 36.58 -16.36 -27.66
N TYR A 379 35.50 -16.14 -28.40
CA TYR A 379 34.76 -17.15 -29.12
C TYR A 379 35.09 -16.99 -30.60
N LEU A 380 36.19 -17.61 -31.00
CA LEU A 380 36.36 -18.04 -32.39
C LEU A 380 35.32 -19.15 -32.64
N ARG A 381 34.31 -18.86 -33.47
CA ARG A 381 33.27 -19.84 -33.87
C ARG A 381 33.93 -21.06 -34.57
N PRO A 382 33.51 -22.29 -34.24
CA PRO A 382 32.30 -22.88 -34.86
C PRO A 382 31.35 -23.59 -33.85
N ASN A 383 30.08 -23.79 -34.23
CA ASN A 383 28.99 -24.55 -33.53
C ASN A 383 28.18 -23.92 -32.37
N SER A 384 28.20 -22.59 -32.16
CA SER A 384 27.45 -21.95 -31.06
C SER A 384 25.91 -22.03 -31.18
N ARG A 385 25.33 -21.99 -32.40
CA ARG A 385 23.86 -22.01 -32.56
C ARG A 385 23.22 -23.32 -32.11
N VAL A 386 23.86 -24.46 -32.37
CA VAL A 386 23.35 -25.79 -31.99
C VAL A 386 23.49 -26.00 -30.48
N ASN A 387 24.60 -25.59 -29.88
CA ASN A 387 24.78 -25.67 -28.43
C ASN A 387 23.86 -24.71 -27.67
N HIS A 388 23.62 -23.49 -28.16
CA HIS A 388 22.59 -22.62 -27.61
C HIS A 388 21.18 -23.19 -27.81
N GLY A 389 20.93 -23.90 -28.92
CA GLY A 389 19.69 -24.65 -29.13
C GLY A 389 19.50 -25.78 -28.11
N ARG A 390 20.55 -26.57 -27.86
CA ARG A 390 20.56 -27.64 -26.84
C ARG A 390 20.42 -27.10 -25.43
N LEU A 391 21.10 -25.99 -25.11
CA LEU A 391 20.97 -25.34 -23.81
C LEU A 391 19.52 -24.85 -23.61
N ARG A 392 18.94 -24.15 -24.59
CA ARG A 392 17.53 -23.70 -24.53
C ARG A 392 16.54 -24.85 -24.47
N ALA A 393 16.79 -25.94 -25.18
CA ALA A 393 15.97 -27.15 -25.11
C ALA A 393 16.07 -27.79 -23.72
N ASN A 394 17.28 -27.89 -23.16
CA ASN A 394 17.52 -28.37 -21.81
C ASN A 394 16.89 -27.44 -20.75
N ASP A 395 16.94 -26.12 -20.94
CA ASP A 395 16.32 -25.15 -20.03
C ASP A 395 14.78 -25.25 -20.07
N ARG A 396 14.20 -25.48 -21.25
CA ARG A 396 12.75 -25.72 -21.41
C ARG A 396 12.31 -27.02 -20.74
N ILE A 397 13.03 -28.11 -21.02
CA ILE A 397 12.72 -29.45 -20.50
C ILE A 397 13.08 -29.58 -19.03
N GLY A 398 14.08 -28.83 -18.57
CA GLY A 398 14.59 -28.83 -17.20
C GLY A 398 13.50 -28.48 -16.19
N SER A 399 12.64 -27.49 -16.50
CA SER A 399 11.55 -27.11 -15.59
C SER A 399 10.53 -28.25 -15.39
N ILE A 400 10.19 -28.97 -16.46
CA ILE A 400 9.28 -30.12 -16.42
C ILE A 400 9.94 -31.29 -15.69
N ARG A 401 11.21 -31.57 -16.01
CA ARG A 401 11.98 -32.65 -15.39
C ARG A 401 12.15 -32.43 -13.88
N GLU A 402 12.49 -31.22 -13.45
CA GLU A 402 12.60 -30.87 -12.03
C GLU A 402 11.25 -31.00 -11.31
N THR A 403 10.17 -30.57 -11.97
CA THR A 403 8.81 -30.70 -11.41
C THR A 403 8.41 -32.16 -11.23
N LEU A 404 8.72 -33.02 -12.20
CA LEU A 404 8.42 -34.46 -12.14
C LEU A 404 9.35 -35.23 -11.20
N ALA A 405 10.62 -34.84 -11.10
CA ALA A 405 11.59 -35.49 -10.23
C ALA A 405 11.29 -35.25 -8.73
N ALA A 406 10.70 -34.10 -8.40
CA ALA A 406 10.33 -33.75 -7.03
C ALA A 406 9.02 -32.94 -6.97
N PRO A 407 7.85 -33.58 -7.16
CA PRO A 407 6.56 -32.89 -7.29
C PRO A 407 6.19 -32.12 -6.02
N VAL A 408 6.38 -32.74 -4.85
CA VAL A 408 6.08 -32.11 -3.55
C VAL A 408 6.98 -30.89 -3.31
N GLN A 409 8.29 -31.01 -3.56
CA GLN A 409 9.21 -29.89 -3.36
C GLN A 409 8.92 -28.73 -4.33
N SER A 410 8.51 -29.05 -5.55
CA SER A 410 8.17 -28.05 -6.58
C SER A 410 6.92 -27.26 -6.19
N VAL A 411 5.88 -27.93 -5.70
CA VAL A 411 4.67 -27.29 -5.16
C VAL A 411 4.99 -26.40 -3.94
N ILE A 412 5.87 -26.87 -3.04
CA ILE A 412 6.29 -26.06 -1.88
C ILE A 412 7.08 -24.82 -2.32
N ARG A 413 7.90 -24.91 -3.38
CA ARG A 413 8.66 -23.77 -3.92
C ARG A 413 7.78 -22.80 -4.71
N ARG A 414 6.77 -23.31 -5.42
CA ARG A 414 5.87 -22.59 -6.32
C ARG A 414 4.41 -23.03 -6.09
N PRO A 415 3.70 -22.42 -5.12
CA PRO A 415 2.34 -22.82 -4.78
C PRO A 415 1.34 -22.62 -5.94
N GLU A 416 1.64 -21.76 -6.90
CA GLU A 416 0.85 -21.57 -8.12
C GLU A 416 0.73 -22.84 -8.99
N LEU A 417 1.69 -23.77 -8.88
CA LEU A 417 1.64 -25.04 -9.60
C LEU A 417 0.47 -25.93 -9.16
N VAL A 418 -0.08 -25.70 -7.97
CA VAL A 418 -1.27 -26.42 -7.48
C VAL A 418 -2.45 -26.21 -8.41
N PHE A 419 -2.63 -25.01 -8.97
CA PHE A 419 -3.76 -24.71 -9.86
C PHE A 419 -3.76 -25.53 -11.14
N ILE A 420 -2.57 -25.96 -11.61
CA ILE A 420 -2.45 -26.81 -12.79
C ILE A 420 -3.16 -28.16 -12.56
N VAL A 421 -3.23 -28.63 -11.32
CA VAL A 421 -3.88 -29.91 -10.97
C VAL A 421 -5.26 -29.69 -10.38
N THR A 422 -5.43 -28.75 -9.44
CA THR A 422 -6.69 -28.59 -8.71
C THR A 422 -7.80 -27.98 -9.54
N VAL A 423 -7.50 -27.07 -10.48
CA VAL A 423 -8.53 -26.46 -11.33
C VAL A 423 -9.14 -27.49 -12.30
N PRO A 424 -8.35 -28.28 -13.06
CA PRO A 424 -8.93 -29.34 -13.89
C PRO A 424 -9.73 -30.37 -13.08
N VAL A 425 -9.24 -30.76 -11.90
CA VAL A 425 -9.97 -31.67 -11.01
C VAL A 425 -11.30 -31.07 -10.56
N ALA A 426 -11.30 -29.79 -10.15
CA ALA A 426 -12.51 -29.09 -9.75
C ALA A 426 -13.52 -29.00 -10.91
N VAL A 427 -13.06 -28.64 -12.12
CA VAL A 427 -13.90 -28.58 -13.32
C VAL A 427 -14.48 -29.95 -13.66
N LEU A 428 -13.67 -31.01 -13.61
CA LEU A 428 -14.14 -32.38 -13.88
C LEU A 428 -15.19 -32.84 -12.85
N VAL A 429 -14.97 -32.57 -11.57
CA VAL A 429 -15.93 -32.90 -10.50
C VAL A 429 -17.21 -32.09 -10.64
N THR A 430 -17.11 -30.78 -10.94
CA THR A 430 -18.27 -29.93 -11.22
C THR A 430 -19.05 -30.41 -12.43
N ALA A 431 -18.38 -30.74 -13.54
CA ALA A 431 -19.03 -31.26 -14.74
C ALA A 431 -19.72 -32.61 -14.49
N TYR A 432 -19.12 -33.48 -13.67
CA TYR A 432 -19.71 -34.75 -13.28
C TYR A 432 -20.94 -34.59 -12.36
N ARG A 433 -20.96 -33.58 -11.49
CA ARG A 433 -22.08 -33.29 -10.58
C ARG A 433 -23.19 -32.44 -11.18
N LEU A 434 -22.90 -31.66 -12.22
CA LEU A 434 -23.86 -30.77 -12.86
C LEU A 434 -25.21 -31.43 -13.25
N PRO A 435 -25.25 -32.70 -13.73
CA PRO A 435 -26.50 -33.38 -14.04
C PRO A 435 -27.46 -33.50 -12.84
N THR A 436 -26.97 -33.56 -11.60
CA THR A 436 -27.84 -33.66 -10.41
C THR A 436 -28.57 -32.35 -10.09
N ALA A 437 -28.15 -31.24 -10.68
CA ALA A 437 -28.83 -29.95 -10.55
C ALA A 437 -30.04 -29.81 -11.48
N PHE A 438 -30.23 -30.76 -12.41
CA PHE A 438 -31.40 -30.79 -13.29
C PHE A 438 -32.49 -31.65 -12.66
N VAL A 439 -33.58 -31.01 -12.24
CA VAL A 439 -34.81 -31.68 -11.76
C VAL A 439 -35.94 -31.30 -12.73
N GLU A 440 -36.55 -32.30 -13.36
CA GLU A 440 -37.65 -32.13 -14.34
C GLU A 440 -37.33 -31.17 -15.51
N GLY A 441 -36.05 -31.07 -15.90
CA GLY A 441 -35.62 -30.17 -16.98
C GLY A 441 -35.41 -28.71 -16.56
N SER A 442 -35.61 -28.38 -15.29
CA SER A 442 -35.26 -27.09 -14.68
C SER A 442 -33.95 -27.19 -13.88
N LEU A 443 -33.18 -26.09 -13.88
CA LEU A 443 -31.97 -25.97 -13.07
C LEU A 443 -32.35 -25.46 -11.68
N ASP A 444 -32.03 -26.22 -10.63
CA ASP A 444 -32.16 -25.74 -9.26
C ASP A 444 -30.97 -24.81 -8.91
N PRO A 445 -31.19 -23.50 -8.73
CA PRO A 445 -30.11 -22.57 -8.43
C PRO A 445 -29.38 -22.88 -7.12
N ALA A 446 -30.02 -23.52 -6.14
CA ALA A 446 -29.39 -23.87 -4.87
C ALA A 446 -28.33 -24.97 -5.04
N VAL A 447 -28.63 -26.00 -5.83
CA VAL A 447 -27.70 -27.11 -6.09
C VAL A 447 -26.50 -26.64 -6.92
N VAL A 448 -26.74 -25.77 -7.90
CA VAL A 448 -25.67 -25.15 -8.70
C VAL A 448 -24.75 -24.32 -7.81
N ASP A 449 -25.32 -23.50 -6.93
CA ASP A 449 -24.56 -22.68 -5.98
C ASP A 449 -23.66 -23.55 -5.09
N ASP A 450 -24.20 -24.61 -4.47
CA ASP A 450 -23.44 -25.54 -3.63
C ASP A 450 -22.27 -26.20 -4.39
N ILE A 451 -22.49 -26.65 -5.62
CA ILE A 451 -21.42 -27.26 -6.44
C ILE A 451 -20.32 -26.26 -6.74
N ILE A 452 -20.67 -25.01 -7.08
CA ILE A 452 -19.70 -23.95 -7.38
C ILE A 452 -18.91 -23.58 -6.13
N ILE A 453 -19.59 -23.40 -4.98
CA ILE A 453 -18.96 -23.08 -3.70
C ILE A 453 -17.99 -24.19 -3.29
N GLN A 454 -18.38 -25.46 -3.40
CA GLN A 454 -17.50 -26.59 -3.07
C GLN A 454 -16.25 -26.65 -3.97
N ALA A 455 -16.42 -26.42 -5.27
CA ALA A 455 -15.30 -26.38 -6.22
C ALA A 455 -14.34 -25.23 -5.90
N LEU A 456 -14.88 -24.05 -5.60
CA LEU A 456 -14.09 -22.88 -5.21
C LEU A 456 -13.34 -23.13 -3.89
N LEU A 457 -14.03 -23.66 -2.87
CA LEU A 457 -13.44 -24.02 -1.58
C LEU A 457 -12.33 -25.06 -1.74
N PHE A 458 -12.50 -26.08 -2.58
CA PHE A 458 -11.46 -27.08 -2.84
C PHE A 458 -10.19 -26.47 -3.45
N VAL A 459 -10.35 -25.64 -4.49
CA VAL A 459 -9.23 -24.96 -5.15
C VAL A 459 -8.53 -24.01 -4.17
N MET A 460 -9.31 -23.21 -3.45
CA MET A 460 -8.79 -22.22 -2.49
C MET A 460 -8.11 -22.89 -1.29
N ALA A 461 -8.71 -23.93 -0.70
CA ALA A 461 -8.14 -24.62 0.45
C ALA A 461 -6.83 -25.33 0.11
N THR A 462 -6.78 -26.03 -1.03
CA THR A 462 -5.57 -26.73 -1.47
C THR A 462 -4.43 -25.75 -1.76
N PHE A 463 -4.74 -24.62 -2.42
CA PHE A 463 -3.79 -23.54 -2.63
C PHE A 463 -3.33 -22.92 -1.29
N ALA A 464 -4.26 -22.66 -0.37
CA ALA A 464 -3.96 -22.08 0.93
C ALA A 464 -2.99 -22.96 1.75
N VAL A 465 -3.17 -24.29 1.73
CA VAL A 465 -2.25 -25.23 2.40
C VAL A 465 -0.87 -25.17 1.77
N ALA A 466 -0.76 -25.24 0.43
CA ALA A 466 0.53 -25.18 -0.26
C ALA A 466 1.23 -23.83 -0.01
N TYR A 467 0.49 -22.74 -0.08
CA TYR A 467 0.97 -21.38 0.21
C TYR A 467 1.45 -21.25 1.65
N GLU A 468 0.71 -21.76 2.64
CA GLU A 468 1.08 -21.69 4.06
C GLU A 468 2.33 -22.54 4.35
N VAL A 469 2.47 -23.73 3.75
CA VAL A 469 3.69 -24.55 3.87
C VAL A 469 4.89 -23.83 3.25
N SER A 470 4.74 -23.26 2.06
CA SER A 470 5.77 -22.46 1.39
C SER A 470 6.22 -21.28 2.25
N LYS A 471 5.25 -20.54 2.80
CA LYS A 471 5.47 -19.40 3.68
C LYS A 471 6.16 -19.81 4.98
N ARG A 472 5.80 -20.95 5.57
CA ARG A 472 6.48 -21.49 6.77
C ARG A 472 7.93 -21.84 6.49
N ARG A 473 8.23 -22.51 5.37
CA ARG A 473 9.61 -22.79 4.96
C ARG A 473 10.41 -21.49 4.84
N LEU A 474 9.85 -20.49 4.19
CA LEU A 474 10.51 -19.21 3.97
C LEU A 474 10.80 -18.48 5.29
N ARG A 475 9.86 -18.49 6.22
CA ARG A 475 10.03 -17.94 7.58
C ARG A 475 11.16 -18.63 8.33
N ARG A 476 11.26 -19.96 8.28
CA ARG A 476 12.36 -20.69 8.94
C ARG A 476 13.73 -20.31 8.37
N LEU A 477 13.83 -20.13 7.05
CA LEU A 477 15.05 -19.64 6.40
C LEU A 477 15.41 -18.24 6.92
N GLU A 478 14.43 -17.32 6.94
CA GLU A 478 14.60 -15.96 7.47
C GLU A 478 15.02 -15.95 8.95
N GLU A 479 14.41 -16.82 9.77
CA GLU A 479 14.72 -16.99 11.20
C GLU A 479 16.19 -17.40 11.45
N SER A 480 16.80 -18.12 10.50
CA SER A 480 18.18 -18.62 10.62
C SER A 480 19.24 -17.63 10.08
N VAL A 481 18.83 -16.60 9.33
CA VAL A 481 19.75 -15.62 8.72
C VAL A 481 20.64 -14.91 9.74
N PRO A 482 20.15 -14.42 10.90
CA PRO A 482 21.03 -13.74 11.85
C PRO A 482 22.15 -14.65 12.34
N ASN A 483 21.90 -15.95 12.54
CA ASN A 483 22.95 -16.89 12.96
C ASN A 483 24.02 -17.09 11.89
N LEU A 484 23.63 -17.13 10.61
CA LEU A 484 24.57 -17.13 9.49
C LEU A 484 25.46 -15.86 9.53
N LEU A 485 24.85 -14.68 9.69
CA LEU A 485 25.57 -13.41 9.76
C LEU A 485 26.50 -13.31 10.96
N ASP A 486 26.05 -13.77 12.13
CA ASP A 486 26.81 -13.78 13.38
C ASP A 486 28.08 -14.62 13.26
N ARG A 487 27.98 -15.80 12.65
CA ARG A 487 29.13 -16.69 12.39
C ARG A 487 30.08 -16.09 11.35
N LEU A 488 29.56 -15.50 10.27
CA LEU A 488 30.37 -14.81 9.27
C LEU A 488 31.11 -13.60 9.87
N ALA A 489 30.42 -12.83 10.75
CA ALA A 489 30.99 -11.70 11.46
C ALA A 489 32.15 -12.15 12.35
N SER A 490 31.94 -13.15 13.21
CA SER A 490 32.98 -13.67 14.10
C SER A 490 34.21 -14.21 13.38
N LEU A 491 34.03 -14.86 12.22
CA LEU A 491 35.16 -15.34 11.41
C LEU A 491 35.92 -14.20 10.74
N ASN A 492 35.21 -13.22 10.17
CA ASN A 492 35.85 -12.07 9.54
C ASN A 492 36.54 -11.14 10.56
N GLU A 493 35.94 -10.94 11.74
CA GLU A 493 36.57 -10.24 12.89
C GLU A 493 37.82 -10.98 13.39
N ALA A 494 37.88 -12.30 13.23
CA ALA A 494 39.08 -13.11 13.46
C ALA A 494 40.10 -13.06 12.30
N GLY A 495 39.89 -12.19 11.31
CA GLY A 495 40.81 -11.94 10.19
C GLY A 495 40.65 -12.89 9.00
N THR A 496 39.62 -13.74 8.95
CA THR A 496 39.43 -14.61 7.77
C THR A 496 38.82 -13.82 6.60
N ALA A 497 39.36 -14.04 5.41
CA ALA A 497 38.80 -13.49 4.18
C ALA A 497 37.34 -13.94 3.99
N VAL A 498 36.49 -13.05 3.47
CA VAL A 498 35.04 -13.27 3.31
C VAL A 498 34.72 -14.58 2.60
N VAL A 499 35.44 -14.88 1.52
CA VAL A 499 35.29 -16.12 0.74
C VAL A 499 35.55 -17.37 1.60
N SER A 500 36.64 -17.36 2.38
CA SER A 500 37.00 -18.46 3.28
C SER A 500 36.04 -18.59 4.46
N SER A 501 35.46 -17.47 4.91
CA SER A 501 34.41 -17.49 5.94
C SER A 501 33.19 -18.30 5.48
N PHE A 502 32.78 -18.19 4.22
CA PHE A 502 31.67 -19.00 3.69
C PHE A 502 31.96 -20.51 3.69
N ASP A 503 33.19 -20.94 3.36
CA ASP A 503 33.54 -22.36 3.41
C ASP A 503 33.51 -22.92 4.84
N ARG A 504 34.01 -22.15 5.82
CA ARG A 504 33.98 -22.54 7.24
C ARG A 504 32.56 -22.57 7.81
N VAL A 505 31.74 -21.57 7.47
CA VAL A 505 30.36 -21.50 7.97
C VAL A 505 29.49 -22.61 7.40
N ARG A 506 29.71 -23.02 6.15
CA ARG A 506 29.04 -24.16 5.53
C ARG A 506 29.27 -25.50 6.26
N GLN A 507 30.39 -25.62 6.98
CA GLN A 507 30.71 -26.80 7.80
C GLN A 507 30.07 -26.73 9.20
N SER A 508 29.43 -25.61 9.54
CA SER A 508 28.73 -25.43 10.81
C SER A 508 27.23 -25.68 10.67
N ASP A 509 26.58 -26.11 11.75
CA ASP A 509 25.12 -26.32 11.78
C ASP A 509 24.37 -24.97 11.70
N LEU A 510 23.72 -24.72 10.56
CA LEU A 510 22.79 -23.63 10.32
C LEU A 510 21.35 -24.15 10.11
N GLY A 511 21.11 -25.44 10.36
CA GLY A 511 19.83 -26.11 10.17
C GLY A 511 19.25 -25.92 8.77
N VAL A 512 18.15 -25.18 8.67
CA VAL A 512 17.43 -25.01 7.39
C VAL A 512 18.21 -24.22 6.33
N LEU A 513 19.27 -23.49 6.72
CA LEU A 513 20.10 -22.71 5.78
C LEU A 513 21.26 -23.51 5.18
N ASP A 514 21.55 -24.72 5.66
CA ASP A 514 22.69 -25.53 5.19
C ASP A 514 22.67 -25.69 3.66
N GLU A 515 21.51 -26.05 3.10
CA GLU A 515 21.34 -26.20 1.64
C GLU A 515 21.64 -24.91 0.85
N GLU A 516 21.27 -23.74 1.40
CA GLU A 516 21.47 -22.46 0.72
C GLU A 516 22.91 -21.97 0.87
N THR A 517 23.54 -22.20 2.02
CA THR A 517 24.96 -21.90 2.25
C THR A 517 25.85 -22.79 1.37
N ASP A 518 25.51 -24.07 1.20
CA ASP A 518 26.16 -24.96 0.23
C ASP A 518 26.02 -24.47 -1.21
N ARG A 519 24.86 -23.89 -1.58
CA ARG A 519 24.65 -23.29 -2.91
C ARG A 519 25.48 -22.03 -3.09
N ILE A 520 25.55 -21.15 -2.10
CA ILE A 520 26.39 -19.95 -2.13
C ILE A 520 27.86 -20.36 -2.33
N TRP A 521 28.35 -21.33 -1.56
CA TRP A 521 29.72 -21.83 -1.73
C TRP A 521 29.96 -22.46 -3.10
N ARG A 522 29.00 -23.24 -3.62
CA ARG A 522 29.09 -23.83 -4.96
C ARG A 522 29.18 -22.75 -6.05
N ASP A 523 28.39 -21.68 -5.94
CA ASP A 523 28.42 -20.55 -6.85
C ASP A 523 29.80 -19.86 -6.83
N ILE A 524 30.35 -19.64 -5.64
CA ILE A 524 31.70 -19.04 -5.47
C ILE A 524 32.78 -19.95 -6.04
N ARG A 525 32.73 -21.26 -5.76
CA ARG A 525 33.67 -22.25 -6.29
C ARG A 525 33.63 -22.34 -7.82
N TRP A 526 32.49 -22.06 -8.44
CA TRP A 526 32.32 -21.99 -9.89
C TRP A 526 32.70 -20.62 -10.49
N GLY A 527 33.30 -19.73 -9.70
CA GLY A 527 33.85 -18.46 -10.18
C GLY A 527 32.89 -17.26 -10.09
N ALA A 528 31.72 -17.39 -9.46
CA ALA A 528 30.89 -16.24 -9.15
C ALA A 528 31.51 -15.41 -8.01
N THR A 529 31.32 -14.09 -8.05
CA THR A 529 31.73 -13.26 -6.90
C THR A 529 30.80 -13.48 -5.71
N VAL A 530 31.25 -13.13 -4.50
CA VAL A 530 30.44 -13.27 -3.28
C VAL A 530 29.15 -12.43 -3.40
N GLU A 531 29.24 -11.24 -3.99
CA GLU A 531 28.10 -10.38 -4.29
C GLU A 531 27.09 -11.08 -5.19
N GLN A 532 27.55 -11.69 -6.28
CA GLN A 532 26.68 -12.41 -7.22
C GLN A 532 26.02 -13.62 -6.57
N ALA A 533 26.75 -14.36 -5.73
CA ALA A 533 26.21 -15.51 -5.02
C ALA A 533 25.13 -15.07 -3.99
N LEU A 534 25.36 -13.97 -3.28
CA LEU A 534 24.40 -13.37 -2.35
C LEU A 534 23.18 -12.79 -3.09
N ASP A 535 23.36 -12.14 -4.23
CA ASP A 535 22.27 -11.65 -5.08
C ASP A 535 21.39 -12.80 -5.59
N ARG A 536 21.99 -13.94 -5.99
CA ARG A 536 21.22 -15.14 -6.37
C ARG A 536 20.51 -15.77 -5.17
N PHE A 537 21.14 -15.78 -4.00
CA PHE A 537 20.51 -16.21 -2.75
C PHE A 537 19.29 -15.35 -2.41
N GLU A 538 19.41 -14.03 -2.52
CA GLU A 538 18.29 -13.09 -2.41
C GLU A 538 17.19 -13.43 -3.43
N GLY A 539 17.55 -13.62 -4.70
CA GLY A 539 16.62 -13.95 -5.79
C GLY A 539 15.88 -15.28 -5.61
N ARG A 540 16.40 -16.21 -4.80
CA ARG A 540 15.76 -17.50 -4.47
C ARG A 540 14.83 -17.40 -3.26
N ILE A 541 15.23 -16.65 -2.23
CA ILE A 541 14.47 -16.54 -0.97
C ILE A 541 13.40 -15.45 -1.07
N ARG A 542 13.73 -14.28 -1.64
CA ARG A 542 12.78 -13.20 -1.90
C ARG A 542 11.99 -12.75 -0.67
N THR A 543 12.67 -12.57 0.47
CA THR A 543 12.09 -11.90 1.64
C THR A 543 12.70 -10.52 1.82
N ALA A 544 11.90 -9.60 2.37
CA ALA A 544 12.34 -8.25 2.69
C ALA A 544 13.58 -8.23 3.61
N SER A 545 13.64 -9.11 4.60
CA SER A 545 14.76 -9.19 5.55
C SER A 545 16.04 -9.64 4.84
N VAL A 546 15.97 -10.73 4.05
CA VAL A 546 17.13 -11.23 3.31
C VAL A 546 17.61 -10.22 2.27
N THR A 547 16.70 -9.58 1.52
CA THR A 547 17.06 -8.51 0.58
C THR A 547 17.80 -7.37 1.28
N ARG A 548 17.33 -6.91 2.45
CA ARG A 548 17.99 -5.84 3.20
C ARG A 548 19.39 -6.23 3.66
N VAL A 549 19.52 -7.43 4.24
CA VAL A 549 20.80 -7.98 4.70
C VAL A 549 21.78 -8.12 3.54
N VAL A 550 21.37 -8.77 2.44
CA VAL A 550 22.19 -8.94 1.24
C VAL A 550 22.59 -7.59 0.66
N THR A 551 21.66 -6.63 0.59
CA THR A 551 21.95 -5.28 0.12
C THR A 551 22.98 -4.58 1.01
N LEU A 552 22.86 -4.68 2.33
CA LEU A 552 23.83 -4.11 3.26
C LEU A 552 25.23 -4.72 3.06
N ILE A 553 25.33 -6.05 3.01
CA ILE A 553 26.60 -6.76 2.88
C ILE A 553 27.26 -6.48 1.53
N THR A 554 26.49 -6.53 0.44
CA THR A 554 27.02 -6.27 -0.92
C THR A 554 27.49 -4.82 -1.09
N ASN A 555 26.82 -3.83 -0.49
CA ASN A 555 27.32 -2.45 -0.53
C ASN A 555 28.55 -2.26 0.38
N ALA A 556 28.62 -2.95 1.52
CA ALA A 556 29.80 -2.92 2.38
C ALA A 556 31.04 -3.53 1.71
N MET A 557 30.90 -4.71 1.09
CA MET A 557 31.99 -5.38 0.38
C MET A 557 32.54 -4.57 -0.80
N ARG A 558 31.72 -3.71 -1.42
CA ARG A 558 32.18 -2.80 -2.48
C ARG A 558 33.09 -1.68 -1.98
N ALA A 559 33.02 -1.32 -0.69
CA ALA A 559 33.82 -0.25 -0.11
C ALA A 559 35.03 -0.76 0.67
N SER A 560 34.90 -1.89 1.38
CA SER A 560 35.96 -2.42 2.24
C SER A 560 35.94 -3.94 2.32
N ASN A 561 37.13 -4.52 2.51
CA ASN A 561 37.31 -5.94 2.80
C ASN A 561 37.08 -6.30 4.28
N GLU A 562 36.96 -5.30 5.17
CA GLU A 562 36.66 -5.47 6.60
C GLU A 562 35.16 -5.32 6.85
N ILE A 563 34.40 -6.38 6.60
CA ILE A 563 32.93 -6.37 6.70
C ILE A 563 32.40 -6.92 8.03
N GLY A 564 33.27 -7.41 8.92
CA GLY A 564 32.91 -8.01 10.21
C GLY A 564 31.96 -7.13 11.04
N PRO A 565 32.33 -5.86 11.31
CA PRO A 565 31.44 -4.92 12.02
C PRO A 565 30.09 -4.73 11.31
N VAL A 566 30.07 -4.71 9.98
CA VAL A 566 28.84 -4.56 9.18
C VAL A 566 27.93 -5.79 9.34
N LEU A 567 28.52 -6.99 9.27
CA LEU A 567 27.82 -8.26 9.48
C LEU A 567 27.27 -8.38 10.90
N ARG A 568 28.01 -7.89 11.91
CA ARG A 568 27.57 -7.82 13.31
C ARG A 568 26.33 -6.94 13.46
N ILE A 569 26.37 -5.72 12.93
CA ILE A 569 25.24 -4.79 12.96
C ILE A 569 24.03 -5.38 12.21
N ALA A 570 24.26 -6.03 11.06
CA ALA A 570 23.20 -6.70 10.31
C ALA A 570 22.57 -7.86 11.10
N SER A 571 23.37 -8.65 11.81
CA SER A 571 22.92 -9.73 12.71
C SER A 571 22.06 -9.18 13.84
N GLU A 572 22.52 -8.14 14.53
CA GLU A 572 21.80 -7.50 15.63
C GLU A 572 20.45 -6.91 15.17
N GLN A 573 20.46 -6.19 14.05
CA GLN A 573 19.24 -5.66 13.46
C GLN A 573 18.26 -6.78 13.10
N ALA A 574 18.73 -7.85 12.47
CA ALA A 574 17.88 -8.97 12.08
C ALA A 574 17.32 -9.72 13.31
N ARG A 575 18.10 -9.85 14.40
CA ARG A 575 17.64 -10.41 15.69
C ARG A 575 16.57 -9.53 16.34
N SER A 576 16.76 -8.20 16.38
CA SER A 576 15.77 -7.27 16.92
C SER A 576 14.47 -7.32 16.11
N ASP A 577 14.54 -7.26 14.77
CA ASP A 577 13.39 -7.37 13.87
C ASP A 577 12.60 -8.68 14.12
N GLN A 578 13.29 -9.82 14.32
CA GLN A 578 12.65 -11.10 14.62
C GLN A 578 12.00 -11.12 16.00
N ARG A 579 12.70 -10.61 17.03
CA ARG A 579 12.19 -10.52 18.41
C ARG A 579 10.90 -9.71 18.46
N LEU A 580 10.90 -8.55 17.82
CA LEU A 580 9.73 -7.67 17.76
C LEU A 580 8.56 -8.33 17.04
N ARG A 581 8.80 -9.04 15.94
CA ARG A 581 7.74 -9.79 15.24
C ARG A 581 7.18 -10.93 16.09
N ARG A 582 8.03 -11.62 16.85
CA ARG A 582 7.60 -12.71 17.74
C ARG A 582 6.74 -12.18 18.87
N GLN A 583 7.16 -11.11 19.55
CA GLN A 583 6.38 -10.44 20.60
C GLN A 583 5.02 -10.00 20.07
N ARG A 584 5.00 -9.27 18.95
CA ARG A 584 3.76 -8.82 18.29
C ARG A 584 2.83 -9.99 17.98
N ARG A 585 3.36 -11.11 17.48
CA ARG A 585 2.53 -12.29 17.18
C ARG A 585 1.96 -12.94 18.43
N GLN A 586 2.72 -13.01 19.51
CA GLN A 586 2.29 -13.62 20.77
C GLN A 586 1.17 -12.79 21.42
N GLU A 587 1.35 -11.48 21.54
CA GLU A 587 0.33 -10.59 22.13
C GLU A 587 -0.94 -10.55 21.27
N MET A 588 -0.80 -10.39 19.96
CA MET A 588 -1.95 -10.41 19.04
C MET A 588 -2.70 -11.75 19.05
N LEU A 589 -2.02 -12.88 19.29
CA LEU A 589 -2.66 -14.18 19.40
C LEU A 589 -3.56 -14.23 20.64
N THR A 590 -3.09 -13.73 21.77
CA THR A 590 -3.89 -13.64 23.01
C THR A 590 -5.18 -12.86 22.76
N TYR A 591 -5.11 -11.70 22.11
CA TYR A 591 -6.31 -10.91 21.80
C TYR A 591 -7.24 -11.61 20.82
N LEU A 592 -6.70 -12.27 19.79
CA LEU A 592 -7.51 -13.03 18.85
C LEU A 592 -8.25 -14.19 19.55
N VAL A 593 -7.59 -14.88 20.49
CA VAL A 593 -8.20 -15.94 21.28
C VAL A 593 -9.30 -15.39 22.18
N VAL A 594 -9.08 -14.26 22.85
CA VAL A 594 -10.10 -13.60 23.69
C VAL A 594 -11.32 -13.19 22.84
N ILE A 595 -11.10 -12.58 21.68
CA ILE A 595 -12.18 -12.16 20.77
C ILE A 595 -12.94 -13.36 20.21
N TYR A 596 -12.28 -14.48 19.93
CA TYR A 596 -12.94 -15.67 19.35
C TYR A 596 -13.72 -16.48 20.39
N ILE A 597 -13.27 -16.49 21.66
CA ILE A 597 -13.94 -17.20 22.74
C ILE A 597 -15.19 -16.43 23.22
N SER A 598 -15.12 -15.09 23.23
CA SER A 598 -16.27 -14.23 23.51
C SER A 598 -17.27 -14.22 22.37
#